data_AF-A0A517VMB3-F1
#
_entry.id   AF-A0A517VMB3-F1
#
_cell.length_a   1.000
_cell.length_b   1.000
_cell.length_c   1.000
_cell.angle_alpha   90.00
_cell.angle_beta   90.00
_cell.angle_gamma   90.00
#
_symmetry.space_group_name_H-M   'P 1'
#
loop_
_entity.id
_entity.type
_entity.pdbx_description
1 polymer ?
#
loop_
_entity_poly.entity_id
_entity_poly.type
_entity_poly.pdbx_seq_one_letter_code
_entity_poly.pdbx_strand_id
1 'polypeptide(L)'
;MPSNDSRESTSQKSSGIDNTYQNSEHLNCVPGWQMPETGLYGIDFWSHMWKRPEKTICDWIRKYRIPYIGVEPKNSYIYVSDFLSHIGKIKEDEAEQR
;
A
#
# COMPACT_ATOMS: atom_id res chain seq x y z
N MET A 1 -15.70 34.82 -44.53
CA MET A 1 -16.15 35.24 -43.19
C MET A 1 -15.62 34.24 -42.17
N PRO A 2 -15.02 34.68 -41.05
CA PRO A 2 -14.33 33.80 -40.12
C PRO A 2 -15.30 33.03 -39.22
N SER A 3 -15.01 31.75 -39.00
CA SER A 3 -15.71 30.90 -38.04
C SER A 3 -15.38 31.35 -36.62
N ASN A 4 -16.40 31.82 -35.91
CA ASN A 4 -16.35 32.20 -34.51
C ASN A 4 -17.51 31.49 -33.83
N ASP A 5 -17.27 30.28 -33.32
CA ASP A 5 -18.17 29.60 -32.39
C ASP A 5 -17.35 29.21 -31.16
N SER A 6 -17.06 30.22 -30.35
CA SER A 6 -16.76 30.06 -28.94
C SER A 6 -18.04 29.59 -28.24
N ARG A 7 -18.10 28.31 -27.90
CA ARG A 7 -19.00 27.81 -26.86
C ARG A 7 -18.19 27.17 -25.76
N GLU A 8 -18.07 27.94 -24.68
CA GLU A 8 -17.70 27.50 -23.34
C GLU A 8 -18.46 26.22 -22.97
N SER A 9 -17.72 25.14 -22.72
CA SER A 9 -18.24 24.03 -21.91
C SER A 9 -17.87 24.29 -20.47
N THR A 10 -18.89 24.71 -19.74
CA THR A 10 -18.91 25.00 -18.30
C THR A 10 -18.36 23.84 -17.49
N SER A 11 -17.46 24.16 -16.56
CA SER A 11 -16.95 23.22 -15.55
C SER A 11 -18.13 22.68 -14.72
N GLN A 12 -18.38 21.37 -14.79
CA GLN A 12 -19.29 20.73 -13.85
C GLN A 12 -18.65 20.77 -12.46
N LYS A 13 -19.18 21.69 -11.66
CA LYS A 13 -18.95 21.84 -10.22
C LYS A 13 -19.46 20.56 -9.52
N SER A 14 -18.58 19.61 -9.22
CA SER A 14 -18.89 18.55 -8.26
C SER A 14 -18.58 19.05 -6.85
N SER A 15 -19.64 19.43 -6.14
CA SER A 15 -19.64 19.76 -4.72
C SER A 15 -19.47 18.52 -3.85
N GLY A 16 -18.54 18.59 -2.89
CA GLY A 16 -18.36 17.66 -1.77
C GLY A 16 -17.46 16.46 -2.13
N ILE A 17 -16.35 16.18 -1.46
CA ILE A 17 -16.02 16.33 -0.03
C ILE A 17 -14.52 16.69 0.06
N ASP A 18 -14.18 17.74 0.81
CA ASP A 18 -12.80 17.99 1.27
C ASP A 18 -12.43 16.91 2.30
N ASN A 19 -12.06 15.72 1.83
CA ASN A 19 -11.37 14.75 2.69
C ASN A 19 -9.89 15.11 2.68
N THR A 20 -9.56 16.23 3.36
CA THR A 20 -8.19 16.51 3.77
C THR A 20 -7.82 15.54 4.90
N TYR A 21 -7.55 14.29 4.53
CA TYR A 21 -6.97 13.32 5.46
C TYR A 21 -5.49 13.69 5.60
N GLN A 22 -5.18 14.54 6.58
CA GLN A 22 -3.81 14.79 7.01
C GLN A 22 -3.29 13.54 7.70
N ASN A 23 -2.68 12.67 6.93
CA ASN A 23 -2.08 11.47 7.45
C ASN A 23 -0.66 11.44 6.89
N SER A 24 0.17 12.24 7.55
CA SER A 24 1.50 12.69 7.15
C SER A 24 2.56 11.58 7.17
N GLU A 25 2.18 10.34 7.48
CA GLU A 25 3.11 9.22 7.61
C GLU A 25 3.08 8.26 6.41
N HIS A 26 2.06 8.32 5.54
CA HIS A 26 1.99 7.48 4.34
C HIS A 26 3.01 7.87 3.27
N LEU A 27 3.46 9.13 3.30
CA LEU A 27 4.33 9.72 2.28
C LEU A 27 5.80 9.30 2.42
N ASN A 28 6.17 8.61 3.51
CA ASN A 28 7.55 8.19 3.76
C ASN A 28 7.86 6.75 3.31
N CYS A 29 6.90 6.02 2.74
CA CYS A 29 7.16 4.75 2.09
C CYS A 29 7.43 4.98 0.60
N VAL A 30 8.72 4.95 0.21
CA VAL A 30 9.30 4.75 -1.15
C VAL A 30 8.55 5.43 -2.33
N PRO A 31 9.20 6.32 -3.11
CA PRO A 31 8.51 7.26 -4.00
C PRO A 31 7.59 6.57 -5.02
N GLY A 32 6.30 6.92 -4.97
CA GLY A 32 5.40 6.91 -6.13
C GLY A 32 4.42 5.73 -6.26
N TRP A 33 4.44 4.72 -5.38
CA TRP A 33 3.47 3.62 -5.46
C TRP A 33 2.38 3.80 -4.40
N GLN A 34 1.25 4.39 -4.80
CA GLN A 34 0.02 4.24 -4.03
C GLN A 34 -0.42 2.78 -4.19
N MET A 35 -0.10 1.94 -3.21
CA MET A 35 -0.65 0.59 -3.15
C MET A 35 -2.16 0.69 -2.95
N PRO A 36 -2.98 0.11 -3.83
CA PRO A 36 -4.41 0.00 -3.60
C PRO A 36 -4.64 -0.72 -2.27
N GLU A 37 -5.50 -0.18 -1.42
CA GLU A 37 -5.80 -0.77 -0.10
C GLU A 37 -6.36 -2.20 -0.22
N THR A 38 -6.98 -2.52 -1.36
CA THR A 38 -7.51 -3.85 -1.71
C THR A 38 -6.52 -4.71 -2.50
N GLY A 39 -5.26 -4.28 -2.62
CA GLY A 39 -4.26 -5.02 -3.39
C GLY A 39 -3.94 -6.37 -2.75
N LEU A 40 -3.60 -7.35 -3.59
CA LEU A 40 -3.19 -8.69 -3.18
C LEU A 40 -1.82 -8.95 -3.81
N TYR A 41 -0.80 -9.14 -2.97
CA TYR A 41 0.60 -9.20 -3.41
C TYR A 41 1.33 -10.42 -2.88
N GLY A 42 2.20 -10.98 -3.71
CA GLY A 42 3.06 -12.10 -3.35
C GLY A 42 4.19 -11.71 -2.40
N ILE A 43 4.86 -12.72 -1.83
CA ILE A 43 5.99 -12.52 -0.91
C ILE A 43 7.16 -11.79 -1.56
N ASP A 44 7.42 -12.04 -2.84
CA ASP A 44 8.45 -11.41 -3.65
C ASP A 44 8.31 -9.88 -3.68
N PHE A 45 7.08 -9.40 -3.79
CA PHE A 45 6.74 -7.97 -3.74
C PHE A 45 7.05 -7.36 -2.37
N TRP A 46 6.60 -8.01 -1.29
CA TRP A 46 6.87 -7.54 0.07
C TRP A 46 8.37 -7.57 0.41
N SER A 47 9.07 -8.60 -0.05
CA SER A 47 10.52 -8.73 0.05
C SER A 47 11.24 -7.56 -0.61
N HIS A 48 10.84 -7.20 -1.84
CA HIS A 48 11.39 -6.05 -2.56
C HIS A 48 11.09 -4.72 -1.86
N MET A 49 9.83 -4.51 -1.47
CA MET A 49 9.40 -3.27 -0.82
C MET A 49 10.17 -3.00 0.48
N TRP A 50 10.34 -4.03 1.30
CA TRP A 50 11.03 -3.91 2.59
C TRP A 50 12.54 -4.05 2.50
N LYS A 51 13.08 -4.37 1.32
CA LYS A 51 14.50 -4.69 1.12
C LYS A 51 14.99 -5.72 2.14
N ARG A 52 14.21 -6.79 2.28
CA ARG A 52 14.49 -7.94 3.18
C ARG A 52 14.36 -9.24 2.40
N PRO A 53 15.08 -10.31 2.76
CA PRO A 53 14.88 -11.61 2.15
C PRO A 53 13.44 -12.11 2.31
N GLU A 54 12.91 -12.83 1.33
CA GLU A 54 11.59 -13.48 1.42
C GLU A 54 11.42 -14.33 2.67
N LYS A 55 12.50 -14.97 3.14
CA LYS A 55 12.51 -15.74 4.39
C LYS A 55 12.10 -14.88 5.59
N THR A 56 12.61 -13.64 5.68
CA THR A 56 12.26 -12.71 6.74
C THR A 56 10.78 -12.34 6.68
N ILE A 57 10.24 -12.09 5.49
CA ILE A 57 8.81 -11.83 5.30
C ILE A 57 7.97 -13.04 5.75
N CYS A 58 8.38 -14.25 5.36
CA CYS A 58 7.72 -15.49 5.80
C CYS A 58 7.75 -15.66 7.33
N ASP A 59 8.86 -15.27 7.97
CA ASP A 59 9.00 -15.36 9.42
C ASP A 59 8.11 -14.34 10.13
N TRP A 60 7.94 -13.12 9.59
CA TRP A 60 6.94 -12.15 10.08
C TRP A 60 5.51 -12.69 9.96
N ILE A 61 5.15 -13.29 8.83
CA ILE A 61 3.83 -13.88 8.63
C ILE A 61 3.54 -14.92 9.72
N ARG A 62 4.52 -15.79 10.02
CA ARG A 62 4.38 -16.81 11.06
C ARG A 62 4.32 -16.20 12.46
N LYS A 63 5.25 -15.28 12.77
CA LYS A 63 5.36 -14.64 14.10
C LYS A 63 4.10 -13.86 14.45
N TYR A 64 3.60 -13.06 13.51
CA TYR A 64 2.46 -12.18 13.72
C TYR A 64 1.11 -12.78 13.31
N ARG A 65 1.12 -14.00 12.76
CA ARG A 65 -0.07 -14.68 12.24
C ARG A 65 -0.81 -13.82 11.21
N ILE A 66 -0.06 -13.21 10.29
CA ILE A 66 -0.62 -12.38 9.22
C ILE A 66 -1.45 -13.29 8.30
N PRO A 67 -2.74 -12.97 8.03
CA PRO A 67 -3.55 -13.73 7.08
C PRO A 67 -2.91 -13.76 5.69
N TYR A 68 -2.99 -14.89 5.01
CA TYR A 68 -2.49 -15.04 3.65
C TYR A 68 -3.33 -16.06 2.86
N ILE A 69 -3.28 -15.98 1.54
CA ILE A 69 -3.90 -16.91 0.59
C ILE A 69 -2.81 -17.77 -0.02
N GLY A 70 -2.83 -19.07 0.32
CA GLY A 70 -1.90 -20.07 -0.21
C GLY A 70 -1.74 -21.25 0.74
N VAL A 71 -0.95 -22.25 0.34
CA VAL A 71 -0.69 -23.46 1.15
C VAL A 71 0.41 -23.19 2.18
N GLU A 72 1.40 -22.37 1.83
CA GLU A 72 2.54 -22.03 2.68
C GLU A 72 2.94 -20.57 2.47
N PRO A 73 3.48 -19.87 3.48
CA PRO A 73 3.82 -18.46 3.38
C PRO A 73 4.65 -18.12 2.14
N LYS A 74 5.65 -18.93 1.79
CA LYS A 74 6.57 -18.68 0.67
C LYS A 74 5.88 -18.55 -0.69
N ASN A 75 4.78 -19.26 -0.91
CA ASN A 75 4.03 -19.26 -2.18
C ASN A 75 2.64 -18.63 -2.01
N SER A 76 2.54 -17.64 -1.11
CA SER A 76 1.27 -17.03 -0.74
C SER A 76 1.16 -15.59 -1.15
N TYR A 77 -0.08 -15.13 -1.23
CA TYR A 77 -0.45 -13.75 -1.45
C TYR A 77 -1.06 -13.16 -0.19
N ILE A 78 -0.84 -11.87 0.03
CA ILE A 78 -1.30 -11.17 1.24
C ILE A 78 -2.03 -9.91 0.81
N TYR A 79 -3.19 -9.66 1.41
CA TYR A 79 -3.87 -8.39 1.23
C TYR A 79 -3.07 -7.26 1.86
N VAL A 80 -3.05 -6.11 1.19
CA VAL A 80 -2.37 -4.92 1.71
C VAL A 80 -2.87 -4.55 3.11
N SER A 81 -4.19 -4.54 3.31
CA SER A 81 -4.81 -4.27 4.61
C SER A 81 -4.28 -5.18 5.71
N ASP A 82 -4.17 -6.48 5.42
CA ASP A 82 -3.76 -7.50 6.39
C ASP A 82 -2.29 -7.32 6.77
N PHE A 83 -1.43 -7.07 5.79
CA PHE A 83 -0.01 -6.82 6.05
C PHE A 83 0.19 -5.49 6.80
N LEU A 84 -0.46 -4.41 6.37
CA LEU A 84 -0.31 -3.08 6.96
C LEU A 84 -0.86 -3.01 8.38
N SER A 85 -1.91 -3.77 8.73
CA SER A 85 -2.41 -3.83 10.11
C SER A 85 -1.37 -4.34 11.12
N HIS A 86 -0.31 -5.00 10.65
CA HIS A 86 0.80 -5.52 11.46
C HIS A 86 2.09 -4.69 11.34
N ILE A 87 2.09 -3.60 10.57
CA ILE A 87 3.31 -2.85 10.24
C ILE A 87 4.02 -2.25 11.45
N GLY A 88 3.26 -1.82 12.46
CA GLY A 88 3.81 -1.26 13.70
C GLY A 88 4.69 -2.27 14.43
N LYS A 89 4.17 -3.48 14.64
CA LYS A 89 4.90 -4.58 15.29
C LYS A 89 6.16 -4.98 14.52
N ILE A 90 6.06 -5.05 13.18
CA ILE A 90 7.21 -5.35 12.31
C ILE A 90 8.31 -4.28 12.47
N LYS A 91 7.93 -3.00 12.53
CA LYS A 91 8.89 -1.89 12.69
C LYS A 91 9.56 -1.88 14.07
N GLU A 92 8.81 -2.16 15.14
CA GLU A 92 9.35 -2.27 16.51
C GLU A 92 10.41 -3.37 16.59
N ASP A 93 10.10 -4.55 16.08
CA ASP A 93 11.02 -5.69 15.99
C ASP A 93 12.31 -5.39 15.20
N GLU A 94 12.18 -4.66 14.08
CA GLU A 94 13.31 -4.27 13.24
C GLU A 94 14.19 -3.19 13.90
N ALA A 95 13.62 -2.40 14.81
CA ALA A 95 14.36 -1.41 15.59
C ALA A 95 15.13 -2.05 16.75
N GLU A 96 14.57 -3.07 17.40
CA GLU A 96 15.23 -3.82 18.50
C GLU A 96 16.39 -4.69 18.03
N GLN A 97 16.45 -5.04 16.74
CA GLN A 97 17.55 -5.83 16.15
C GLN A 97 18.75 -5.00 15.68
N ARG A 98 18.76 -3.67 15.91
CA ARG A 98 19.87 -2.75 15.59
C ARG A 98 20.64 -2.34 16.84
#